data_AF-A0AAU8JDB0-F1
#
_entry.id   AF-A0AAU8JDB0-F1
#
_cell.length_a   1.000
_cell.length_b   1.000
_cell.length_c   1.000
_cell.angle_alpha   90.00
_cell.angle_beta   90.00
_cell.angle_gamma   90.00
#
_symmetry.space_group_name_H-M   'P 1'
#
loop_
_entity.id
_entity.type
_entity.pdbx_description
1 polymer ?
#
loop_
_entity_poly.entity_id
_entity_poly.type
_entity_poly.pdbx_seq_one_letter_code
_entity_poly.pdbx_strand_id
1 'polypeptide(L)' 'MINNQALIRIRDNGCGIAESVLPQIFDPFFTTKRLGKGTGLGLSVSYQIIVEKNRGKLECSRLVAGTEFKITLPINQ' A
#
# COMPACT_ATOMS: atom_id res chain seq x y z
N MET A 1 4.90 22.52 -16.28
CA MET A 1 3.88 21.47 -16.51
C MET A 1 3.37 21.04 -15.16
N ILE A 2 2.08 21.23 -14.86
CA ILE A 2 1.49 20.71 -13.62
C ILE A 2 1.22 19.22 -13.88
N ASN A 3 1.96 18.33 -13.25
CA ASN A 3 1.65 16.90 -13.28
C ASN A 3 0.34 16.71 -12.52
N ASN A 4 -0.79 16.65 -13.24
CA ASN A 4 -2.10 16.54 -12.65
C ASN A 4 -2.29 15.13 -12.09
N GLN A 5 -1.96 14.96 -10.81
CA GLN A 5 -2.00 13.68 -10.10
C GLN A 5 -2.95 13.78 -8.92
N ALA A 6 -3.78 12.76 -8.74
CA ALA A 6 -4.60 12.58 -7.55
C ALA A 6 -3.74 11.93 -6.45
N LEU A 7 -3.69 12.56 -5.28
CA LEU A 7 -3.01 12.04 -4.09
C LEU A 7 -4.06 11.56 -3.07
N ILE A 8 -3.99 10.29 -2.70
CA ILE A 8 -4.86 9.67 -1.69
C ILE A 8 -3.98 9.18 -0.55
N ARG A 9 -4.35 9.52 0.69
CA ARG A 9 -3.62 9.10 1.90
C ARG A 9 -4.58 8.34 2.81
N ILE A 10 -4.26 7.09 3.10
CA ILE A 10 -5.01 6.24 4.03
C ILE A 10 -4.14 6.08 5.27
N ARG A 11 -4.62 6.58 6.40
CA ARG A 11 -3.92 6.47 7.69
C ARG A 11 -4.76 5.71 8.69
N ASP A 12 -4.10 4.87 9.47
CA ASP A 12 -4.65 4.29 10.68
C ASP A 12 -3.89 4.79 11.91
N ASN A 13 -4.44 4.49 13.09
CA ASN A 13 -3.87 4.76 14.39
C ASN A 13 -3.47 3.47 15.12
N GLY A 14 -3.17 2.40 14.37
CA GLY A 14 -2.75 1.11 14.90
C GLY A 14 -1.29 1.07 15.36
N CYS A 15 -0.73 -0.13 15.50
CA CYS A 15 0.65 -0.33 15.96
C CYS A 15 1.72 -0.08 14.88
N GLY A 16 1.30 0.23 13.65
CA GLY A 16 2.16 0.37 12.48
C GLY A 16 2.70 -0.96 11.95
N ILE A 17 3.34 -0.92 10.78
CA ILE A 17 4.03 -2.06 10.17
C ILE A 17 5.50 -2.06 10.62
N ALA A 18 6.06 -3.24 10.91
CA ALA A 18 7.47 -3.38 11.27
C ALA A 18 8.37 -3.15 10.04
N GLU A 19 9.49 -2.46 10.21
CA GLU A 19 10.40 -2.14 9.09
C GLU A 19 10.93 -3.39 8.40
N SER A 20 11.17 -4.47 9.16
CA SER A 20 11.66 -5.76 8.64
C SER A 20 10.72 -6.43 7.65
N VAL A 21 9.41 -6.11 7.68
CA VAL A 21 8.43 -6.71 6.78
C VAL A 21 8.01 -5.79 5.65
N LEU A 22 8.32 -4.49 5.70
CA LEU A 22 7.98 -3.51 4.65
C LEU A 22 8.35 -3.97 3.23
N PRO A 23 9.51 -4.62 2.99
CA PRO A 23 9.86 -5.08 1.64
C PRO A 23 8.93 -6.15 1.06
N GLN A 24 8.23 -6.91 1.92
CA GLN A 24 7.43 -8.07 1.54
C GLN A 24 5.92 -7.80 1.53
N ILE A 25 5.46 -6.64 2.02
CA ILE A 25 4.01 -6.41 2.24
C ILE A 25 3.17 -6.41 0.95
N PHE A 26 3.80 -6.21 -0.20
CA PHE A 26 3.15 -6.27 -1.51
C PHE A 26 3.30 -7.62 -2.20
N ASP A 27 4.06 -8.55 -1.63
CA ASP A 27 4.22 -9.88 -2.18
C ASP A 27 2.91 -10.68 -2.06
N PRO A 28 2.51 -11.41 -3.11
CA PRO A 28 1.33 -12.27 -3.04
C PRO A 28 1.44 -13.26 -1.87
N PHE A 29 0.33 -13.41 -1.14
CA PHE A 29 0.18 -14.33 0.00
C PHE A 29 0.96 -13.96 1.27
N PHE A 30 1.77 -12.89 1.25
CA PHE A 30 2.43 -12.43 2.46
C PHE A 30 1.42 -11.97 3.52
N THR A 31 1.58 -12.44 4.76
CA THR A 31 0.74 -12.04 5.88
C THR A 31 1.43 -12.26 7.23
N THR A 32 1.24 -11.34 8.16
CA THR A 32 1.60 -11.49 9.58
C THR A 32 0.47 -12.07 10.42
N LYS A 33 -0.72 -12.25 9.82
CA LYS A 33 -1.87 -12.85 10.51
C LYS A 33 -1.63 -14.34 10.69
N ARG A 34 -2.22 -14.89 11.76
CA ARG A 34 -2.22 -16.34 12.01
C ARG A 34 -2.81 -17.11 10.83
N LEU A 35 -2.38 -18.35 10.68
CA LEU A 35 -2.90 -19.29 9.66
C LEU A 35 -4.44 -19.29 9.67
N GLY A 36 -5.03 -19.23 8.47
CA GLY A 36 -6.48 -19.21 8.27
C GLY A 36 -7.19 -17.89 8.59
N LYS A 37 -6.48 -16.81 8.97
CA LYS A 37 -7.08 -15.49 9.27
C LYS A 37 -6.88 -14.42 8.19
N GLY A 38 -6.33 -14.82 7.04
CA GLY A 38 -6.18 -13.94 5.88
C GLY A 38 -5.48 -14.67 4.74
N THR A 39 -5.78 -14.25 3.52
CA THR A 39 -5.19 -14.81 2.29
C THR A 39 -3.86 -14.16 1.92
N GLY A 40 -3.56 -12.98 2.48
CA GLY A 40 -2.37 -12.20 2.12
C GLY A 40 -2.43 -11.58 0.70
N LEU A 41 -3.62 -11.46 0.11
CA LEU A 41 -3.77 -10.98 -1.29
C LEU A 41 -4.14 -9.51 -1.43
N GLY A 42 -4.56 -8.83 -0.37
CA GLY A 42 -5.13 -7.48 -0.47
C GLY A 42 -4.14 -6.44 -1.02
N LEU A 43 -2.93 -6.41 -0.49
CA LEU A 43 -1.90 -5.44 -0.89
C LEU A 43 -1.28 -5.77 -2.25
N SER A 44 -1.08 -7.05 -2.58
CA SER A 44 -0.57 -7.45 -3.90
C SER A 44 -1.56 -7.07 -5.00
N VAL A 45 -2.86 -7.32 -4.81
CA VAL A 45 -3.90 -6.91 -5.77
C VAL A 45 -3.98 -5.39 -5.88
N SER A 46 -3.86 -4.68 -4.76
CA SER A 46 -3.83 -3.20 -4.76
C SER A 46 -2.64 -2.67 -5.55
N TYR A 47 -1.46 -3.26 -5.39
CA TYR A 47 -0.25 -2.90 -6.14
C TYR A 47 -0.44 -3.11 -7.65
N GLN A 48 -0.96 -4.28 -8.05
CA GLN A 48 -1.26 -4.57 -9.46
C GLN A 48 -2.25 -3.55 -10.05
N ILE A 49 -3.31 -3.20 -9.32
CA ILE A 49 -4.30 -2.23 -9.80
C ILE A 49 -3.68 -0.83 -9.89
N ILE A 50 -3.03 -0.36 -8.84
CA ILE A 50 -2.57 1.04 -8.76
C ILE A 50 -1.33 1.26 -9.62
N VAL A 51 -0.32 0.41 -9.50
CA VAL A 51 1.00 0.61 -10.12
C VAL A 51 1.01 0.04 -11.54
N GLU A 52 0.65 -1.23 -11.71
CA GLU A 52 0.80 -1.90 -13.01
C GLU A 52 -0.29 -1.47 -14.00
N LYS A 53 -1.56 -1.45 -13.58
CA LYS A 53 -2.68 -1.10 -14.47
C LYS A 53 -2.86 0.42 -14.64
N ASN A 54 -2.77 1.18 -13.54
CA ASN A 54 -3.05 2.62 -13.56
C ASN A 54 -1.80 3.52 -13.58
N ARG A 55 -0.60 2.95 -13.76
CA ARG A 55 0.68 3.69 -13.82
C ARG A 55 0.86 4.66 -12.64
N GLY A 56 0.28 4.29 -11.49
CA GLY A 56 0.34 5.05 -10.26
C GLY A 56 1.53 4.66 -9.40
N LYS A 57 1.50 5.14 -8.16
CA LYS A 57 2.43 4.75 -7.09
C LYS A 57 1.63 4.35 -5.86
N LEU A 58 2.08 3.30 -5.18
CA LEU A 58 1.58 2.87 -3.88
C LEU A 58 2.78 2.77 -2.93
N GLU A 59 2.81 3.63 -1.93
CA GLU A 59 3.89 3.71 -0.94
C GLU A 59 3.32 3.43 0.46
N CYS A 60 4.09 2.76 1.30
CA CYS A 60 3.73 2.49 2.68
C CYS A 60 4.80 3.07 3.61
N SER A 61 4.37 3.72 4.69
CA SER A 61 5.27 4.26 5.72
C SER A 61 4.72 3.99 7.13
N ARG A 62 5.64 3.74 8.07
CA ARG A 62 5.33 3.66 9.50
C ARG A 62 5.21 5.08 10.06
N LEU A 63 4.15 5.34 10.82
CA LEU A 63 3.98 6.57 11.59
C LEU A 63 4.39 6.33 13.05
N VAL A 64 4.55 7.41 13.83
CA VAL A 64 4.73 7.31 15.29
C VAL A 64 3.58 6.52 15.92
N ALA A 65 2.35 6.72 15.43
CA ALA A 65 1.17 5.96 15.81
C ALA A 65 0.38 5.55 14.54
N GLY A 66 0.70 4.37 14.00
CA GLY A 66 -0.03 3.76 12.89
C GLY A 66 0.77 3.58 11.60
N THR A 67 0.04 3.43 10.51
CA THR A 67 0.58 3.28 9.14
C THR A 67 -0.04 4.32 8.22
N GLU A 68 0.73 4.78 7.24
CA GLU A 68 0.20 5.52 6.10
C GLU A 68 0.46 4.76 4.80
N PHE A 69 -0.61 4.51 4.03
CA PHE A 69 -0.54 4.19 2.62
C PHE A 69 -0.80 5.45 1.79
N LYS A 70 0.12 5.76 0.89
CA LYS A 70 0.07 6.92 -0.01
C LYS A 70 -0.05 6.43 -1.45
N ILE A 71 -1.13 6.83 -2.11
CA ILE A 71 -1.44 6.46 -3.49
C ILE A 71 -1.37 7.71 -4.35
N THR A 72 -0.61 7.63 -5.45
CA THR A 72 -0.52 8.69 -6.46
C THR A 72 -1.03 8.14 -7.79
N LEU A 73 -2.05 8.77 -8.38
CA LEU A 73 -2.64 8.36 -9.65
C LEU A 73 -2.59 9.49 -10.68
N PRO A 74 -2.25 9.22 -11.95
CA PRO A 74 -2.40 10.21 -13.02
C PRO A 74 -3.90 10.51 -13.25
N ILE A 75 -4.27 11.78 -13.38
CA ILE A 75 -5.67 12.18 -13.62
C ILE A 75 -6.06 12.04 -15.10
N ASN A 76 -5.08 12.07 -16.01
CA ASN A 76 -5.27 11.84 -17.44
C ASN A 76 -4.33 10.71 -17.88
N GLN A 77 -4.88 9.68 -18.51
CA GLN A 77 -4.13 8.55 -19.07
C GLN A 77 -4.30 8.45 -20.58
#